data_AF-A0A8I6Y049-F1
#
_entry.id   AF-A0A8I6Y049-F1
#
_cell.length_a   1.000
_cell.length_b   1.000
_cell.length_c   1.000
_cell.angle_alpha   90.00
_cell.angle_beta   90.00
_cell.angle_gamma   90.00
#
_symmetry.space_group_name_H-M   'P 1'
#
loop_
_entity.id
_entity.type
_entity.pdbx_description
1 polymer ?
#
loop_
_entity_poly.entity_id
_entity_poly.type
_entity_poly.pdbx_seq_one_letter_code
_entity_poly.pdbx_strand_id
1 'polypeptide(L)'
;MRTGHGIYRLDVDGLDSGDAAAVTGMDTAGRAFQQTIPPPCRLPEPVLRLGNSSVGSEANFAAVGSKIVVTGKTHRRYGNVIITLVYDTKTARLDIEEPPPASFNLLPWYHWRDCQRAVAVGNKLYMFDHGCSPPHYLYQRQGLEFQGGHFTQDEDETMLDMRGQTMKWTWKDGPWFPDQQDLRYVHPVQSLAVHPDGRTIFVSCFGDPNNQSEAPFTFSIDTEQDTQHGGGSSLRGDWSMPFQGRAYYDGHLDAWVGIRNISERPYLCSCDVPNLTDDHGDPQPETLPAPEWRTCKEELSFLKGASGRALVHTGRGRFCLVEATPVVPLEEGGEPSQCNRCTMYRGNEHLLHVTMFCAKHGKDGELVIAPCRPGSSYLVPNYAKNADENPPIAFWM
;
A
#
# COMPACT_ATOMS: atom_id res chain seq x y z
N MET A 1 -22.26 4.26 13.54
CA MET A 1 -22.42 2.96 12.85
C MET A 1 -21.03 2.48 12.49
N ARG A 2 -20.69 1.22 12.76
CA ARG A 2 -19.43 0.64 12.29
C ARG A 2 -19.62 0.22 10.82
N THR A 3 -18.81 0.77 9.93
CA THR A 3 -18.92 0.58 8.48
C THR A 3 -18.11 -0.64 8.05
N GLY A 4 -18.64 -1.41 7.09
CA GLY A 4 -17.88 -2.46 6.41
C GLY A 4 -16.99 -1.88 5.29
N HIS A 5 -16.37 -2.76 4.52
CA HIS A 5 -15.53 -2.40 3.38
C HIS A 5 -16.16 -2.85 2.06
N GLY A 6 -15.99 -2.07 1.00
CA GLY A 6 -16.38 -2.42 -0.37
C GLY A 6 -15.16 -2.36 -1.28
N ILE A 7 -14.95 -3.42 -2.07
CA ILE A 7 -13.93 -3.47 -3.11
C ILE A 7 -14.60 -3.19 -4.44
N TYR A 8 -14.12 -2.17 -5.15
CA TYR A 8 -14.65 -1.74 -6.43
C TYR A 8 -13.59 -1.92 -7.51
N ARG A 9 -14.02 -2.35 -8.70
CA ARG A 9 -13.17 -2.35 -9.89
C ARG A 9 -13.52 -1.09 -10.69
N LEU A 10 -12.53 -0.26 -10.95
CA LEU A 10 -12.68 0.94 -11.77
C LEU A 10 -11.99 0.72 -13.12
N ASP A 11 -12.66 1.11 -14.20
CA ASP A 11 -12.07 1.19 -15.53
C ASP A 11 -11.48 2.60 -15.70
N VAL A 12 -10.18 2.66 -16.02
CA VAL A 12 -9.44 3.92 -16.20
C VAL A 12 -8.88 4.06 -17.62
N ASP A 13 -9.23 3.18 -18.55
CA ASP A 13 -8.71 3.21 -19.93
C ASP A 13 -9.11 4.53 -20.63
N GLY A 14 -10.32 5.02 -20.34
CA GLY A 14 -10.80 6.32 -20.80
C GLY A 14 -9.99 7.52 -20.29
N LEU A 15 -9.23 7.36 -19.20
CA LEU A 15 -8.38 8.38 -18.58
C LEU A 15 -6.93 8.34 -19.08
N ASP A 16 -6.49 7.19 -19.61
CA ASP A 16 -5.09 6.95 -20.02
C ASP A 16 -4.81 7.25 -21.50
N SER A 17 -5.84 7.54 -22.30
CA SER A 17 -5.73 7.77 -23.76
C SER A 17 -5.08 9.11 -24.19
N GLY A 18 -4.11 9.60 -23.42
CA GLY A 18 -3.21 10.67 -23.81
C GLY A 18 -2.07 10.11 -24.66
N ASP A 19 -2.08 10.39 -25.97
CA ASP A 19 -0.95 10.16 -26.86
C ASP A 19 0.36 10.72 -26.26
N ALA A 20 1.49 10.16 -26.68
CA ALA A 20 2.84 10.64 -26.37
C ALA A 20 3.07 12.15 -26.63
N ALA A 21 2.15 12.81 -27.35
CA ALA A 21 2.12 14.25 -27.59
C ALA A 21 1.82 15.11 -26.33
N ALA A 22 1.15 14.58 -25.30
CA ALA A 22 0.97 15.31 -24.04
C ALA A 22 2.32 15.53 -23.30
N VAL A 23 3.28 14.64 -23.55
CA VAL A 23 4.63 14.67 -22.96
C VAL A 23 5.52 15.73 -23.63
N THR A 24 5.31 16.01 -24.93
CA THR A 24 6.10 17.00 -25.67
C THR A 24 5.71 18.47 -25.40
N GLY A 25 4.56 18.72 -24.79
CA GLY A 25 4.06 20.07 -24.48
C GLY A 25 4.41 20.60 -23.08
N MET A 26 5.06 19.79 -22.23
CA MET A 26 5.34 20.15 -20.83
C MET A 26 6.38 21.28 -20.67
N ASP A 27 7.20 21.54 -21.69
CA ASP A 27 8.28 22.54 -21.60
C ASP A 27 7.79 24.00 -21.49
N THR A 28 6.48 24.27 -21.60
CA THR A 28 5.96 25.64 -21.74
C THR A 28 4.81 26.06 -20.84
N ALA A 29 4.37 25.29 -19.84
CA ALA A 29 3.24 25.74 -19.01
C ALA A 29 3.30 25.29 -17.55
N GLY A 30 3.70 26.22 -16.67
CA GLY A 30 3.26 26.22 -15.28
C GLY A 30 1.75 26.44 -15.23
N ARG A 31 0.98 25.36 -15.21
CA ARG A 31 -0.48 25.41 -15.06
C ARG A 31 -0.85 24.93 -13.67
N ALA A 32 -1.54 25.78 -12.92
CA ALA A 32 -2.35 25.33 -11.81
C ALA A 32 -3.35 24.29 -12.34
N PHE A 33 -3.37 23.09 -11.76
CA PHE A 33 -4.29 22.00 -12.11
C PHE A 33 -5.71 22.29 -11.61
N GLN A 34 -6.30 23.43 -11.98
CA GLN A 34 -7.72 23.70 -11.76
C GLN A 34 -8.49 23.33 -13.02
N GLN A 35 -8.70 22.03 -13.20
CA GLN A 35 -9.64 21.55 -14.21
C GLN A 35 -11.07 21.65 -13.66
N THR A 36 -12.02 22.01 -14.52
CA THR A 36 -13.44 21.89 -14.20
C THR A 36 -13.77 20.41 -13.99
N ILE A 37 -14.00 20.04 -12.73
CA ILE A 37 -14.33 18.66 -12.35
C ILE A 37 -15.71 18.33 -12.95
N PRO A 38 -15.82 17.29 -13.81
CA PRO A 38 -17.11 16.85 -14.33
C PRO A 38 -18.02 16.37 -13.18
N PRO A 39 -19.35 16.38 -13.36
CA PRO A 39 -20.27 15.93 -12.33
C PRO A 39 -19.95 14.48 -11.92
N PRO A 40 -20.03 14.16 -10.62
CA PRO A 40 -19.61 12.85 -10.15
C PRO A 40 -20.52 11.73 -10.66
N CYS A 41 -19.89 10.64 -11.06
CA CYS A 41 -20.53 9.40 -11.42
C CYS A 41 -20.92 8.59 -10.17
N ARG A 42 -21.81 7.61 -10.34
CA ARG A 42 -21.99 6.56 -9.34
C ARG A 42 -20.83 5.57 -9.43
N LEU A 43 -20.38 5.05 -8.29
CA LEU A 43 -19.49 3.89 -8.29
C LEU A 43 -20.17 2.69 -8.98
N PRO A 44 -19.39 1.82 -9.65
CA PRO A 44 -19.91 0.53 -10.13
C PRO A 44 -20.34 -0.35 -8.94
N GLU A 45 -21.02 -1.46 -9.23
CA GLU A 45 -21.27 -2.46 -8.19
C GLU A 45 -19.94 -3.02 -7.67
N PRO A 46 -19.76 -3.14 -6.34
CA PRO A 46 -18.54 -3.68 -5.79
C PRO A 46 -18.42 -5.17 -6.10
N VAL A 47 -17.20 -5.59 -6.39
CA VAL A 47 -16.86 -6.99 -6.63
C VAL A 47 -16.87 -7.80 -5.34
N LEU A 48 -16.65 -7.14 -4.20
CA LEU A 48 -16.71 -7.77 -2.87
C LEU A 48 -17.21 -6.77 -1.82
N ARG A 49 -18.13 -7.20 -0.96
CA ARG A 49 -18.59 -6.45 0.21
C ARG A 49 -18.24 -7.24 1.46
N LEU A 50 -17.48 -6.62 2.37
CA LEU A 50 -17.09 -7.21 3.65
C LEU A 50 -17.78 -6.45 4.77
N GLY A 51 -18.62 -7.13 5.54
CA GLY A 51 -19.29 -6.51 6.68
C GLY A 51 -18.31 -6.20 7.82
N ASN A 52 -18.63 -5.20 8.64
CA ASN A 52 -17.83 -4.88 9.84
C ASN A 52 -17.71 -6.07 10.81
N SER A 53 -18.71 -6.95 10.88
CA SER A 53 -18.63 -8.19 11.68
C SER A 53 -17.60 -9.19 11.13
N SER A 54 -17.31 -9.13 9.83
CA SER A 54 -16.36 -10.03 9.17
C SER A 54 -14.93 -9.64 9.50
N VAL A 55 -14.51 -8.40 9.19
CA VAL A 55 -13.10 -7.98 9.23
C VAL A 55 -12.83 -6.78 10.16
N GLY A 56 -13.86 -6.25 10.82
CA GLY A 56 -13.77 -5.00 11.58
C GLY A 56 -13.82 -3.78 10.67
N SER A 57 -13.60 -2.60 11.24
CA SER A 57 -13.53 -1.32 10.53
C SER A 57 -12.10 -0.92 10.12
N GLU A 58 -11.10 -1.61 10.67
CA GLU A 58 -9.66 -1.31 10.53
C GLU A 58 -8.94 -2.44 9.79
N ALA A 59 -9.59 -3.02 8.78
CA ALA A 59 -8.97 -4.07 7.98
C ALA A 59 -7.87 -3.47 7.07
N ASN A 60 -6.73 -4.14 7.00
CA ASN A 60 -5.68 -3.84 6.04
C ASN A 60 -5.93 -4.57 4.73
N PHE A 61 -5.62 -3.90 3.63
CA PHE A 61 -5.76 -4.42 2.27
C PHE A 61 -4.45 -4.31 1.52
N ALA A 62 -4.07 -5.37 0.84
CA ALA A 62 -2.92 -5.39 -0.05
C ALA A 62 -3.18 -6.34 -1.23
N ALA A 63 -2.44 -6.15 -2.32
CA ALA A 63 -2.53 -7.01 -3.50
C ALA A 63 -1.21 -7.74 -3.75
N VAL A 64 -1.30 -8.97 -4.24
CA VAL A 64 -0.18 -9.78 -4.75
C VAL A 64 -0.67 -10.52 -6.00
N GLY A 65 -0.15 -10.15 -7.17
CA GLY A 65 -0.69 -10.61 -8.45
C GLY A 65 -2.19 -10.34 -8.57
N SER A 66 -2.98 -11.38 -8.86
CA SER A 66 -4.45 -11.28 -8.96
C SER A 66 -5.20 -11.48 -7.63
N LYS A 67 -4.50 -11.45 -6.49
CA LYS A 67 -5.08 -11.72 -5.18
C LYS A 67 -5.13 -10.46 -4.35
N ILE A 68 -6.26 -10.23 -3.70
CA ILE A 68 -6.42 -9.19 -2.67
C ILE A 68 -6.41 -9.90 -1.32
N VAL A 69 -5.41 -9.58 -0.51
CA VAL A 69 -5.25 -10.07 0.85
C VAL A 69 -5.87 -9.06 1.81
N VAL A 70 -6.73 -9.53 2.69
CA VAL A 70 -7.37 -8.74 3.74
C VAL A 70 -6.99 -9.30 5.09
N THR A 71 -6.40 -8.47 5.95
CA THR A 71 -6.14 -8.82 7.35
C THR A 71 -6.93 -7.90 8.26
N GLY A 72 -7.72 -8.48 9.18
CA GLY A 72 -8.65 -7.70 9.99
C GLY A 72 -8.99 -8.39 11.31
N LYS A 73 -9.79 -7.72 12.13
CA LYS A 73 -10.25 -8.26 13.43
C LYS A 73 -11.73 -8.60 13.34
N THR A 74 -12.07 -9.87 13.50
CA THR A 74 -13.46 -10.29 13.66
C THR A 74 -13.87 -10.21 15.13
N HIS A 75 -15.06 -9.67 15.41
CA HIS A 75 -15.64 -9.65 16.75
C HIS A 75 -16.38 -10.97 17.03
N ARG A 76 -15.84 -11.81 17.92
CA ARG A 76 -16.54 -13.00 18.44
C ARG A 76 -16.96 -12.81 19.90
N ARG A 77 -17.93 -13.60 20.38
CA ARG A 77 -18.47 -13.54 21.76
C ARG A 77 -17.41 -13.59 22.87
N TYR A 78 -16.23 -14.12 22.58
CA TYR A 78 -15.14 -14.35 23.55
C TYR A 78 -13.85 -13.56 23.26
N GLY A 79 -13.89 -12.57 22.36
CA GLY A 79 -12.72 -11.73 22.03
C GLY A 79 -12.59 -11.41 20.55
N ASN A 80 -11.64 -10.53 20.23
CA ASN A 80 -11.27 -10.22 18.85
C ASN A 80 -10.28 -11.28 18.35
N VAL A 81 -10.54 -11.84 17.17
CA VAL A 81 -9.62 -12.78 16.50
C VAL A 81 -9.10 -12.11 15.23
N ILE A 82 -7.79 -12.15 15.00
CA ILE A 82 -7.21 -11.69 13.74
C ILE A 82 -7.49 -12.75 12.67
N ILE A 83 -7.96 -12.31 11.50
CA ILE A 83 -8.25 -13.19 10.37
C ILE A 83 -7.49 -12.74 9.13
N THR A 84 -7.22 -13.68 8.24
CA THR A 84 -6.71 -13.45 6.89
C THR A 84 -7.74 -13.97 5.89
N LEU A 85 -8.15 -13.12 4.95
CA LEU A 85 -8.96 -13.50 3.81
C LEU A 85 -8.15 -13.26 2.53
N VAL A 86 -8.32 -14.15 1.56
CA VAL A 86 -7.73 -13.98 0.22
C VAL A 86 -8.84 -14.03 -0.81
N TYR A 87 -9.02 -12.91 -1.53
CA TYR A 87 -9.95 -12.81 -2.63
C TYR A 87 -9.21 -12.90 -3.96
N ASP A 88 -9.58 -13.86 -4.80
CA ASP A 88 -9.04 -14.03 -6.14
C ASP A 88 -9.88 -13.31 -7.19
N THR A 89 -9.31 -12.26 -7.78
CA THR A 89 -10.03 -11.42 -8.74
C THR A 89 -10.31 -12.13 -10.07
N LYS A 90 -9.57 -13.21 -10.38
CA LYS A 90 -9.79 -14.01 -11.60
C LYS A 90 -10.95 -14.99 -11.47
N THR A 91 -11.13 -15.56 -10.28
CA THR A 91 -12.12 -16.63 -10.03
C THR A 91 -13.30 -16.17 -9.17
N ALA A 92 -13.25 -14.94 -8.66
CA ALA A 92 -14.19 -14.37 -7.68
C ALA A 92 -14.32 -15.23 -6.40
N ARG A 93 -13.31 -16.05 -6.10
CA ARG A 93 -13.28 -16.92 -4.92
C ARG A 93 -12.73 -16.15 -3.72
N LEU A 94 -13.38 -16.29 -2.57
CA LEU A 94 -12.93 -15.77 -1.28
C LEU A 94 -12.61 -16.93 -0.36
N ASP A 95 -11.35 -17.05 0.04
CA ASP A 95 -10.89 -18.07 0.97
C ASP A 95 -10.53 -17.46 2.34
N ILE A 96 -10.79 -18.22 3.39
CA ILE A 96 -10.34 -17.90 4.76
C ILE A 96 -9.06 -18.68 5.00
N GLU A 97 -7.99 -17.98 5.33
CA GLU A 97 -6.65 -18.55 5.46
C GLU A 97 -6.22 -18.60 6.93
N GLU A 98 -5.05 -19.18 7.17
CA GLU A 98 -4.46 -19.19 8.52
C GLU A 98 -4.35 -17.77 9.06
N PRO A 99 -4.70 -17.56 10.34
CA PRO A 99 -4.50 -16.26 10.96
C PRO A 99 -2.99 -15.94 10.96
N PRO A 100 -2.64 -14.64 10.95
CA PRO A 100 -1.25 -14.26 11.07
C PRO A 100 -0.67 -14.70 12.42
N PRO A 101 0.66 -14.76 12.55
CA PRO A 101 1.33 -15.16 13.79
C PRO A 101 0.87 -14.31 14.98
N ALA A 102 0.95 -14.84 16.20
CA ALA A 102 0.49 -14.12 17.40
C ALA A 102 1.24 -12.81 17.65
N SER A 103 2.47 -12.67 17.13
CA SER A 103 3.25 -11.44 17.14
C SER A 103 2.69 -10.34 16.25
N PHE A 104 1.83 -10.68 15.29
CA PHE A 104 1.26 -9.75 14.32
C PHE A 104 0.27 -8.80 14.99
N ASN A 105 0.68 -7.55 15.18
CA ASN A 105 -0.09 -6.54 15.88
C ASN A 105 -0.82 -5.59 14.91
N LEU A 106 -2.14 -5.77 14.81
CA LEU A 106 -3.04 -4.82 14.13
C LEU A 106 -3.34 -3.57 15.00
N LEU A 107 -2.39 -3.00 15.74
CA LEU A 107 -2.64 -2.10 16.89
C LEU A 107 -2.26 -0.61 16.65
N PRO A 108 -2.73 0.36 17.49
CA PRO A 108 -3.65 1.42 17.06
C PRO A 108 -3.07 2.85 17.08
N TRP A 109 -3.77 3.74 16.37
CA TRP A 109 -3.94 5.20 16.55
C TRP A 109 -2.76 6.18 16.71
N TYR A 110 -1.53 5.77 16.96
CA TYR A 110 -0.46 6.76 17.10
C TYR A 110 0.03 7.21 15.71
N HIS A 111 -0.51 8.36 15.29
CA HIS A 111 0.04 9.47 14.49
C HIS A 111 0.83 9.29 13.19
N TRP A 112 1.14 8.09 12.68
CA TRP A 112 1.86 7.93 11.40
C TRP A 112 0.93 7.34 10.33
N ARG A 113 0.17 8.25 9.71
CA ARG A 113 -1.18 8.03 9.14
C ARG A 113 -1.25 7.47 7.72
N ASP A 114 -0.15 7.25 7.01
CA ASP A 114 -0.22 7.01 5.55
C ASP A 114 0.69 5.90 4.99
N CYS A 115 1.33 5.11 5.84
CA CYS A 115 2.29 4.12 5.33
C CYS A 115 1.56 2.81 5.02
N GLN A 116 1.32 2.51 3.74
CA GLN A 116 0.93 1.15 3.32
C GLN A 116 2.09 0.19 3.62
N ARG A 117 2.03 -0.55 4.73
CA ARG A 117 3.17 -1.33 5.28
C ARG A 117 3.31 -2.75 4.75
N ALA A 118 2.54 -3.13 3.74
CA ALA A 118 2.78 -4.38 3.05
C ALA A 118 3.67 -4.14 1.82
N VAL A 119 4.20 -5.15 1.14
CA VAL A 119 4.76 -5.02 -0.21
C VAL A 119 4.78 -6.40 -0.88
N ALA A 120 4.45 -6.46 -2.16
CA ALA A 120 4.49 -7.70 -2.92
C ALA A 120 5.86 -7.87 -3.57
N VAL A 121 6.47 -9.04 -3.42
CA VAL A 121 7.71 -9.44 -4.10
C VAL A 121 7.51 -10.85 -4.63
N GLY A 122 7.51 -10.98 -5.97
CA GLY A 122 7.06 -12.20 -6.64
C GLY A 122 5.64 -12.59 -6.20
N ASN A 123 5.48 -13.84 -5.73
CA ASN A 123 4.21 -14.38 -5.21
C ASN A 123 4.10 -14.32 -3.67
N LYS A 124 4.93 -13.49 -3.02
CA LYS A 124 4.91 -13.30 -1.57
C LYS A 124 4.44 -11.89 -1.24
N LEU A 125 3.66 -11.76 -0.18
CA LEU A 125 3.27 -10.48 0.38
C LEU A 125 3.96 -10.29 1.73
N TYR A 126 4.93 -9.38 1.80
CA TYR A 126 5.60 -8.99 3.03
C TYR A 126 4.75 -7.94 3.76
N MET A 127 4.71 -8.01 5.09
CA MET A 127 4.01 -7.09 5.96
C MET A 127 4.92 -6.68 7.11
N PHE A 128 5.12 -5.38 7.25
CA PHE A 128 5.96 -4.78 8.27
C PHE A 128 5.08 -4.34 9.45
N ASP A 129 5.28 -4.97 10.60
CA ASP A 129 4.59 -4.65 11.85
C ASP A 129 5.25 -3.46 12.58
N HIS A 130 4.54 -2.89 13.54
CA HIS A 130 5.06 -1.90 14.48
C HIS A 130 5.82 -2.62 15.61
N GLY A 131 7.15 -2.57 15.60
CA GLY A 131 7.97 -3.27 16.58
C GLY A 131 9.22 -3.80 15.93
N CYS A 132 10.29 -3.98 16.70
CA CYS A 132 11.54 -4.60 16.26
C CYS A 132 11.39 -6.10 15.93
N SER A 133 10.24 -6.51 15.39
CA SER A 133 9.97 -7.85 14.92
C SER A 133 10.36 -7.97 13.46
N PRO A 134 10.87 -9.14 13.02
CA PRO A 134 11.03 -9.40 11.59
C PRO A 134 9.69 -9.16 10.88
N PRO A 135 9.69 -8.68 9.62
CA PRO A 135 8.46 -8.63 8.84
C PRO A 135 7.86 -10.02 8.74
N HIS A 136 6.54 -10.11 8.66
CA HIS A 136 5.88 -11.37 8.32
C HIS A 136 5.64 -11.42 6.82
N TYR A 137 5.66 -12.60 6.21
CA TYR A 137 5.24 -12.74 4.82
C TYR A 137 4.20 -13.84 4.65
N LEU A 138 3.26 -13.56 3.76
CA LEU A 138 2.24 -14.48 3.30
C LEU A 138 2.66 -15.02 1.94
N TYR A 139 2.65 -16.34 1.77
CA TYR A 139 2.98 -16.99 0.51
C TYR A 139 2.05 -18.17 0.24
N GLN A 140 1.93 -18.52 -1.04
CA GLN A 140 1.15 -19.66 -1.46
C GLN A 140 1.97 -20.95 -1.33
N ARG A 141 1.41 -21.94 -0.64
CA ARG A 141 1.98 -23.28 -0.48
C ARG A 141 1.03 -24.30 -1.09
N GLN A 142 1.59 -25.35 -1.70
CA GLN A 142 0.81 -26.54 -2.05
C GLN A 142 0.37 -27.25 -0.78
N GLY A 143 -0.94 -27.30 -0.57
CA GLY A 143 -1.63 -28.15 0.39
C GLY A 143 -2.02 -29.48 -0.24
N LEU A 144 -1.93 -30.53 0.56
CA LEU A 144 -2.51 -31.84 0.26
C LEU A 144 -3.85 -31.92 0.98
N GLU A 145 -4.95 -32.07 0.22
CA GLU A 145 -6.23 -32.45 0.80
C GLU A 145 -6.32 -33.97 0.90
N PHE A 146 -6.60 -34.45 2.11
CA PHE A 146 -6.97 -35.84 2.37
C PHE A 146 -8.45 -35.87 2.71
N GLN A 147 -9.25 -36.65 1.98
CA GLN A 147 -10.61 -36.96 2.40
C GLN A 147 -10.59 -38.23 3.26
N GLY A 148 -11.25 -38.18 4.42
CA GLY A 148 -11.30 -39.28 5.37
C GLY A 148 -11.90 -40.56 4.76
N GLY A 149 -11.20 -41.67 4.94
CA GLY A 149 -11.72 -43.01 4.67
C GLY A 149 -12.69 -43.44 5.78
N HIS A 150 -13.75 -44.16 5.41
CA HIS A 150 -14.60 -44.84 6.37
C HIS A 150 -13.80 -45.96 7.03
N PHE A 151 -13.72 -45.97 8.37
CA PHE A 151 -13.15 -47.11 9.10
C PHE A 151 -14.14 -48.27 9.01
N THR A 152 -13.84 -49.26 8.17
CA THR A 152 -14.38 -50.60 8.34
C THR A 152 -13.33 -51.44 9.04
N GLN A 153 -13.74 -52.03 10.16
CA GLN A 153 -12.97 -52.94 10.97
C GLN A 153 -12.87 -54.28 10.23
N ASP A 154 -12.08 -54.34 9.18
CA ASP A 154 -11.53 -55.59 8.64
C ASP A 154 -10.32 -55.24 7.76
N GLU A 155 -9.25 -55.99 7.98
CA GLU A 155 -7.89 -55.76 7.49
C GLU A 155 -7.81 -55.97 5.97
N ASP A 156 -7.56 -54.89 5.20
CA ASP A 156 -6.46 -54.81 4.23
C ASP A 156 -6.46 -53.47 3.46
N GLU A 157 -5.30 -52.79 3.56
CA GLU A 157 -4.78 -51.62 2.84
C GLU A 157 -5.73 -50.48 2.40
N THR A 158 -5.78 -49.45 3.25
CA THR A 158 -6.33 -48.12 2.91
C THR A 158 -5.49 -47.39 1.86
N MET A 159 -5.98 -47.27 0.63
CA MET A 159 -5.52 -46.25 -0.33
C MET A 159 -6.34 -44.98 -0.11
N LEU A 160 -5.70 -43.95 0.46
CA LEU A 160 -6.27 -42.59 0.48
C LEU A 160 -6.40 -42.10 -0.97
N ASP A 161 -7.62 -41.86 -1.46
CA ASP A 161 -7.84 -41.32 -2.81
C ASP A 161 -7.40 -39.85 -2.83
N MET A 162 -6.19 -39.58 -3.33
CA MET A 162 -5.65 -38.23 -3.51
C MET A 162 -6.40 -37.52 -4.63
N ARG A 163 -7.27 -36.55 -4.29
CA ARG A 163 -8.11 -35.87 -5.30
C ARG A 163 -8.04 -34.35 -5.34
N GLY A 164 -6.96 -33.75 -4.88
CA GLY A 164 -6.75 -32.33 -5.14
C GLY A 164 -5.44 -31.79 -4.60
N GLN A 165 -4.70 -31.09 -5.47
CA GLN A 165 -3.73 -30.10 -5.03
C GLN A 165 -4.54 -28.84 -4.70
N THR A 166 -4.61 -28.46 -3.44
CA THR A 166 -5.16 -27.16 -3.05
C THR A 166 -4.02 -26.21 -2.79
N MET A 167 -4.15 -24.98 -3.26
CA MET A 167 -3.19 -23.95 -2.93
C MET A 167 -3.69 -23.22 -1.70
N LYS A 168 -2.92 -23.25 -0.61
CA LYS A 168 -3.25 -22.61 0.66
C LYS A 168 -2.28 -21.47 0.92
N TRP A 169 -2.75 -20.36 1.50
CA TRP A 169 -1.88 -19.28 1.91
C TRP A 169 -1.47 -19.44 3.37
N THR A 170 -0.16 -19.31 3.62
CA THR A 170 0.42 -19.52 4.95
C THR A 170 1.35 -18.37 5.30
N TRP A 171 1.32 -17.99 6.56
CA TRP A 171 2.23 -16.99 7.13
C TRP A 171 3.56 -17.60 7.54
N LYS A 172 4.62 -16.83 7.38
CA LYS A 172 5.96 -17.13 7.90
C LYS A 172 6.63 -15.86 8.42
N ASP A 173 7.59 -16.06 9.31
CA ASP A 173 8.50 -15.01 9.75
C ASP A 173 9.53 -14.74 8.64
N GLY A 174 9.69 -13.45 8.34
CA GLY A 174 10.68 -12.93 7.43
C GLY A 174 12.07 -12.83 8.06
N PRO A 175 13.05 -12.29 7.31
CA PRO A 175 14.41 -12.17 7.79
C PRO A 175 14.50 -11.17 8.95
N TRP A 176 15.36 -11.47 9.91
CA TRP A 176 15.63 -10.61 11.05
C TRP A 176 16.44 -9.39 10.62
N PHE A 177 16.23 -8.25 11.29
CA PHE A 177 17.11 -7.09 11.15
C PHE A 177 18.45 -7.36 11.88
N PRO A 178 19.60 -6.91 11.34
CA PRO A 178 20.88 -7.15 11.98
C PRO A 178 21.00 -6.42 13.33
N ASP A 179 21.74 -7.03 14.26
CA ASP A 179 22.23 -6.49 15.53
C ASP A 179 21.23 -5.63 16.35
N GLN A 180 20.20 -6.31 16.85
CA GLN A 180 19.15 -5.72 17.69
C GLN A 180 19.63 -5.25 19.08
N GLN A 181 20.91 -5.44 19.44
CA GLN A 181 21.39 -5.14 20.81
C GLN A 181 21.43 -3.64 21.11
N ASP A 182 21.60 -2.77 20.10
CA ASP A 182 21.64 -1.31 20.28
C ASP A 182 20.38 -0.57 19.79
N LEU A 183 19.54 -1.18 18.94
CA LEU A 183 18.27 -0.59 18.47
C LEU A 183 17.12 -0.86 19.46
N ARG A 184 17.30 -0.43 20.71
CA ARG A 184 16.35 -0.63 21.82
C ARG A 184 15.05 0.17 21.69
N TYR A 185 14.86 0.89 20.59
CA TYR A 185 13.67 1.70 20.33
C TYR A 185 13.00 1.33 19.01
N VAL A 186 11.68 1.24 19.08
CA VAL A 186 10.80 0.82 18.00
C VAL A 186 10.63 1.99 17.03
N HIS A 187 11.31 1.94 15.90
CA HIS A 187 11.13 2.94 14.86
C HIS A 187 10.05 2.50 13.88
N PRO A 188 8.96 3.27 13.70
CA PRO A 188 7.98 2.94 12.69
C PRO A 188 8.60 2.98 11.29
N VAL A 189 8.19 2.05 10.42
CA VAL A 189 8.56 2.06 9.00
C VAL A 189 8.03 3.35 8.38
N GLN A 190 8.96 4.17 7.89
CA GLN A 190 8.67 5.41 7.17
C GLN A 190 8.33 5.11 5.72
N SER A 191 9.15 4.30 5.06
CA SER A 191 8.97 4.01 3.63
C SER A 191 9.51 2.65 3.20
N LEU A 192 8.94 2.17 2.10
CA LEU A 192 9.21 0.86 1.51
C LEU A 192 9.37 1.00 0.00
N ALA A 193 10.39 0.36 -0.58
CA ALA A 193 10.55 0.27 -2.02
C ALA A 193 11.10 -1.10 -2.42
N VAL A 194 10.62 -1.66 -3.52
CA VAL A 194 11.20 -2.88 -4.11
C VAL A 194 12.30 -2.47 -5.08
N HIS A 195 13.47 -3.08 -4.94
CA HIS A 195 14.59 -2.89 -5.83
C HIS A 195 14.27 -3.49 -7.23
N PRO A 196 14.80 -2.92 -8.32
CA PRO A 196 14.55 -3.39 -9.69
C PRO A 196 14.97 -4.85 -9.94
N ASP A 197 15.82 -5.43 -9.09
CA ASP A 197 16.15 -6.86 -9.12
C ASP A 197 14.94 -7.79 -8.86
N GLY A 198 13.81 -7.24 -8.40
CA GLY A 198 12.58 -7.99 -8.13
C GLY A 198 12.63 -8.88 -6.90
N ARG A 199 13.66 -8.73 -6.06
CA ARG A 199 13.97 -9.61 -4.91
C ARG A 199 14.26 -8.82 -3.64
N THR A 200 14.88 -7.65 -3.75
CA THR A 200 15.33 -6.88 -2.59
C THR A 200 14.30 -5.83 -2.20
N ILE A 201 14.00 -5.69 -0.92
CA ILE A 201 13.13 -4.64 -0.37
C ILE A 201 13.99 -3.66 0.41
N PHE A 202 13.91 -2.38 0.11
CA PHE A 202 14.47 -1.32 0.94
C PHE A 202 13.43 -0.82 1.93
N VAL A 203 13.85 -0.64 3.18
CA VAL A 203 13.01 -0.26 4.31
C VAL A 203 13.69 0.87 5.04
N SER A 204 13.12 2.07 5.00
CA SER A 204 13.59 3.20 5.82
C SER A 204 12.71 3.34 7.05
N CYS A 205 13.34 3.58 8.19
CA CYS A 205 12.68 3.81 9.47
C CYS A 205 12.97 5.22 9.96
N PHE A 206 12.01 5.79 10.71
CA PHE A 206 12.21 7.08 11.36
C PHE A 206 13.31 7.01 12.44
N GLY A 207 14.03 8.09 12.69
CA GLY A 207 14.74 8.26 13.97
C GLY A 207 13.76 8.44 15.14
N ASP A 208 14.18 8.27 16.40
CA ASP A 208 13.30 8.54 17.55
C ASP A 208 13.06 10.06 17.62
N PRO A 209 11.81 10.54 17.46
CA PRO A 209 11.51 11.97 17.51
C PRO A 209 11.84 12.60 18.88
N ASN A 210 11.93 11.81 19.96
CA ASN A 210 12.31 12.27 21.30
C ASN A 210 13.82 12.22 21.53
N ASN A 211 14.57 11.51 20.69
CA ASN A 211 16.01 11.40 20.77
C ASN A 211 16.65 11.92 19.46
N GLN A 212 16.95 13.21 19.45
CA GLN A 212 17.59 13.89 18.30
C GLN A 212 18.95 13.29 17.89
N SER A 213 19.53 12.37 18.67
CA SER A 213 20.75 11.65 18.29
C SER A 213 20.51 10.44 17.39
N GLU A 214 19.28 9.96 17.25
CA GLU A 214 18.97 8.80 16.40
C GLU A 214 18.62 9.26 15.00
N ALA A 215 19.61 9.18 14.11
CA ALA A 215 19.44 9.45 12.69
C ALA A 215 18.51 8.40 12.06
N PRO A 216 17.71 8.78 11.04
CA PRO A 216 16.97 7.78 10.26
C PRO A 216 17.95 6.83 9.56
N PHE A 217 17.55 5.58 9.40
CA PHE A 217 18.37 4.55 8.78
C PHE A 217 17.56 3.74 7.76
N THR A 218 18.28 3.08 6.85
CA THR A 218 17.69 2.22 5.83
C THR A 218 18.33 0.85 5.84
N PHE A 219 17.51 -0.20 5.80
CA PHE A 219 17.93 -1.58 5.58
C PHE A 219 17.48 -2.07 4.21
N SER A 220 18.20 -3.05 3.66
CA SER A 220 17.69 -3.88 2.58
C SER A 220 17.36 -5.27 3.10
N ILE A 221 16.33 -5.87 2.55
CA ILE A 221 15.90 -7.24 2.83
C ILE A 221 15.93 -8.05 1.54
N ASP A 222 16.72 -9.11 1.54
CA ASP A 222 16.75 -10.12 0.50
C ASP A 222 15.64 -11.15 0.75
N THR A 223 14.67 -11.23 -0.16
CA THR A 223 13.47 -12.08 0.01
C THR A 223 13.65 -13.56 -0.34
N GLU A 224 14.80 -13.96 -0.88
CA GLU A 224 15.10 -15.36 -1.20
C GLU A 224 16.17 -15.99 -0.30
N GLN A 225 16.93 -15.20 0.47
CA GLN A 225 17.83 -15.76 1.48
C GLN A 225 17.05 -16.46 2.61
N ASP A 226 17.59 -17.59 3.08
CA ASP A 226 16.96 -18.42 4.09
C ASP A 226 16.97 -17.73 5.46
N THR A 227 15.77 -17.44 5.97
CA THR A 227 15.54 -16.71 7.21
C THR A 227 15.99 -17.47 8.46
N GLN A 228 16.30 -18.76 8.34
CA GLN A 228 16.71 -19.62 9.47
C GLN A 228 18.06 -19.28 10.08
N HIS A 229 18.95 -18.58 9.34
CA HIS A 229 20.32 -18.31 9.78
C HIS A 229 20.63 -16.83 10.03
N GLY A 230 19.60 -15.97 10.13
CA GLY A 230 19.78 -14.53 10.39
C GLY A 230 20.42 -13.74 9.23
N GLY A 231 20.74 -14.39 8.11
CA GLY A 231 21.19 -13.76 6.87
C GLY A 231 19.99 -13.43 5.99
N GLY A 232 19.83 -12.16 5.66
CA GLY A 232 18.74 -11.71 4.79
C GLY A 232 18.44 -10.23 4.90
N SER A 233 18.97 -9.54 5.92
CA SER A 233 18.89 -8.08 6.03
C SER A 233 20.29 -7.47 6.11
N SER A 234 20.46 -6.26 5.60
CA SER A 234 21.73 -5.52 5.64
C SER A 234 21.47 -4.04 5.88
N LEU A 235 22.27 -3.39 6.74
CA LEU A 235 22.18 -1.95 6.98
C LEU A 235 22.77 -1.19 5.80
N ARG A 236 21.96 -0.42 5.09
CA ARG A 236 22.37 0.35 3.89
C ARG A 236 22.83 1.76 4.20
N GLY A 237 22.56 2.28 5.39
CA GLY A 237 23.18 3.50 5.89
C GLY A 237 22.26 4.38 6.73
N ASP A 238 22.85 5.42 7.28
CA ASP A 238 22.22 6.43 8.14
C ASP A 238 21.51 7.51 7.31
N TRP A 239 20.63 7.05 6.43
CA TRP A 239 19.78 7.90 5.58
C TRP A 239 18.41 7.25 5.44
N SER A 240 17.39 8.04 5.05
CA SER A 240 16.05 7.55 4.71
C SER A 240 15.68 7.91 3.28
N MET A 241 14.91 7.02 2.63
CA MET A 241 14.24 7.36 1.39
C MET A 241 13.25 8.52 1.63
N PRO A 242 13.10 9.44 0.66
CA PRO A 242 12.36 10.69 0.84
C PRO A 242 10.83 10.52 0.79
N PHE A 243 10.32 9.31 1.01
CA PHE A 243 8.91 8.97 0.84
C PHE A 243 8.20 8.78 2.18
N GLN A 244 6.88 8.89 2.15
CA GLN A 244 5.98 8.41 3.19
C GLN A 244 5.16 7.26 2.62
N GLY A 245 5.33 6.06 3.17
CA GLY A 245 4.73 4.83 2.67
C GLY A 245 5.50 4.21 1.51
N ARG A 246 4.77 3.65 0.53
CA ARG A 246 5.40 2.90 -0.57
C ARG A 246 5.90 3.81 -1.68
N ALA A 247 7.05 3.45 -2.24
CA ALA A 247 7.50 3.91 -3.53
C ALA A 247 7.58 2.75 -4.52
N TYR A 248 7.44 3.09 -5.80
CA TYR A 248 7.43 2.14 -6.91
C TYR A 248 8.61 2.44 -7.82
N TYR A 249 9.34 1.41 -8.24
CA TYR A 249 10.32 1.59 -9.30
C TYR A 249 9.63 1.82 -10.64
N ASP A 250 10.00 2.89 -11.33
CA ASP A 250 9.59 3.13 -12.70
C ASP A 250 10.82 3.17 -13.62
N GLY A 251 10.91 2.22 -14.54
CA GLY A 251 12.06 2.12 -15.46
C GLY A 251 12.12 3.19 -16.56
N HIS A 252 11.08 4.04 -16.72
CA HIS A 252 11.18 5.20 -17.62
C HIS A 252 11.87 6.39 -16.94
N LEU A 253 11.63 6.54 -15.63
CA LEU A 253 12.31 7.50 -14.76
C LEU A 253 13.64 6.96 -14.21
N ASP A 254 13.84 5.64 -14.30
CA ASP A 254 14.94 4.89 -13.67
C ASP A 254 15.14 5.24 -12.19
N ALA A 255 14.01 5.36 -11.48
CA ALA A 255 13.99 5.83 -10.10
C ALA A 255 12.85 5.17 -9.33
N TRP A 256 12.98 5.14 -8.00
CA TRP A 256 11.84 4.96 -7.13
C TRP A 256 11.00 6.23 -7.11
N VAL A 257 9.68 6.08 -7.19
CA VAL A 257 8.72 7.18 -7.21
C VAL A 257 7.69 6.97 -6.13
N GLY A 258 7.48 7.98 -5.28
CA GLY A 258 6.58 7.93 -4.16
C GLY A 258 6.05 9.30 -3.75
N ILE A 259 5.17 9.32 -2.75
CA ILE A 259 4.66 10.56 -2.16
C ILE A 259 5.61 11.02 -1.07
N ARG A 260 5.97 12.31 -1.08
CA ARG A 260 6.63 13.01 0.00
C ARG A 260 5.71 14.08 0.56
N ASN A 261 5.47 14.08 1.86
CA ASN A 261 4.73 15.15 2.52
C ASN A 261 5.67 16.23 3.02
N ILE A 262 5.44 17.48 2.59
CA ILE A 262 6.18 18.66 3.05
C ILE A 262 5.15 19.60 3.66
N SER A 263 5.24 19.84 4.99
CA SER A 263 4.27 20.66 5.72
C SER A 263 2.82 20.25 5.45
N GLU A 264 2.54 18.94 5.55
CA GLU A 264 1.22 18.32 5.30
C GLU A 264 0.71 18.42 3.86
N ARG A 265 1.56 18.83 2.90
CA ARG A 265 1.22 18.86 1.47
C ARG A 265 1.92 17.73 0.72
N PRO A 266 1.21 16.98 -0.13
CA PRO A 266 1.79 15.88 -0.89
C PRO A 266 2.53 16.39 -2.12
N TYR A 267 3.73 15.87 -2.36
CA TYR A 267 4.49 16.10 -3.58
C TYR A 267 4.96 14.76 -4.14
N LEU A 268 5.00 14.66 -5.46
CA LEU A 268 5.66 13.52 -6.10
C LEU A 268 7.16 13.67 -5.89
N CYS A 269 7.84 12.59 -5.49
CA CYS A 269 9.28 12.55 -5.36
C CYS A 269 9.84 11.37 -6.15
N SER A 270 10.99 11.56 -6.80
CA SER A 270 11.80 10.50 -7.40
C SER A 270 13.10 10.38 -6.60
N CYS A 271 13.55 9.16 -6.35
CA CYS A 271 14.78 8.84 -5.63
C CYS A 271 15.57 7.82 -6.44
N ASP A 272 16.86 8.06 -6.60
CA ASP A 272 17.75 7.15 -7.32
C ASP A 272 17.77 5.80 -6.61
N VAL A 273 17.90 4.74 -7.39
CA VAL A 273 17.99 3.37 -6.88
C VAL A 273 19.45 3.09 -6.50
N PRO A 274 19.75 2.73 -5.24
CA PRO A 274 21.10 2.36 -4.85
C PRO A 274 21.57 1.12 -5.59
N ASN A 275 22.75 1.19 -6.20
CA ASN A 275 23.37 0.03 -6.85
C ASN A 275 23.84 -0.98 -5.80
N LEU A 276 23.41 -2.24 -5.94
CA LEU A 276 23.80 -3.33 -5.05
C LEU A 276 25.08 -4.05 -5.51
N THR A 277 25.52 -3.79 -6.74
CA THR A 277 26.77 -4.30 -7.33
C THR A 277 27.59 -3.15 -7.89
N ASP A 278 28.90 -3.32 -7.94
CA ASP A 278 29.79 -2.41 -8.64
C ASP A 278 29.83 -2.68 -10.17
N ASP A 279 30.64 -1.89 -10.89
CA ASP A 279 30.81 -2.00 -12.34
C ASP A 279 31.42 -3.33 -12.81
N HIS A 280 32.03 -4.09 -11.89
CA HIS A 280 32.61 -5.41 -12.13
C HIS A 280 31.64 -6.55 -11.78
N GLY A 281 30.47 -6.21 -11.22
CA GLY A 281 29.46 -7.18 -10.77
C GLY A 281 29.72 -7.72 -9.37
N ASP A 282 30.70 -7.17 -8.64
CA ASP A 282 30.99 -7.56 -7.27
C ASP A 282 29.97 -6.89 -6.32
N PRO A 283 29.59 -7.54 -5.21
CA PRO A 283 28.68 -6.96 -4.23
C PRO A 283 29.22 -5.65 -3.66
N GLN A 284 28.39 -4.62 -3.61
CA GLN A 284 28.73 -3.36 -2.95
C GLN A 284 28.94 -3.55 -1.43
N PRO A 285 29.64 -2.60 -0.76
CA PRO A 285 29.75 -2.57 0.68
C PRO A 285 28.38 -2.61 1.37
N GLU A 286 28.38 -3.01 2.64
CA GLU A 286 27.14 -3.09 3.42
C GLU A 286 26.45 -1.71 3.46
N THR A 287 27.20 -0.66 3.79
CA THR A 287 26.74 0.73 3.78
C THR A 287 26.92 1.39 2.40
N LEU A 288 25.88 2.08 1.96
CA LEU A 288 25.79 2.78 0.68
C LEU A 288 25.64 4.29 0.92
N PRO A 289 26.12 5.14 0.00
CA PRO A 289 25.84 6.57 0.06
C PRO A 289 24.34 6.85 -0.03
N ALA A 290 23.90 7.96 0.56
CA ALA A 290 22.52 8.39 0.44
C ALA A 290 22.16 8.64 -1.04
N PRO A 291 21.06 8.08 -1.55
CA PRO A 291 20.64 8.30 -2.93
C PRO A 291 20.23 9.75 -3.15
N GLU A 292 20.52 10.29 -4.35
CA GLU A 292 19.97 11.58 -4.74
C GLU A 292 18.46 11.46 -4.97
N TRP A 293 17.75 12.55 -4.73
CA TRP A 293 16.31 12.60 -4.94
C TRP A 293 15.86 13.97 -5.41
N ARG A 294 14.71 13.99 -6.07
CA ARG A 294 14.11 15.19 -6.67
C ARG A 294 12.63 15.23 -6.32
N THR A 295 12.16 16.38 -5.87
CA THR A 295 10.74 16.59 -5.56
C THR A 295 10.12 17.46 -6.65
N CYS A 296 8.92 17.09 -7.08
CA CYS A 296 8.13 17.90 -7.99
C CYS A 296 7.83 19.27 -7.37
N LYS A 297 7.84 20.33 -8.17
CA LYS A 297 7.54 21.69 -7.70
C LYS A 297 6.05 21.88 -7.45
N GLU A 298 5.20 21.21 -8.24
CA GLU A 298 3.76 21.24 -8.05
C GLU A 298 3.31 20.27 -6.95
N GLU A 299 2.32 20.71 -6.16
CA GLU A 299 1.63 19.83 -5.22
C GLU A 299 0.91 18.70 -5.99
N LEU A 300 1.06 17.46 -5.52
CA LEU A 300 0.43 16.28 -6.09
C LEU A 300 -1.03 16.19 -5.62
N SER A 301 -1.87 17.05 -6.16
CA SER A 301 -3.28 17.19 -5.78
C SER A 301 -4.09 17.69 -6.97
N PHE A 302 -5.07 16.88 -7.40
CA PHE A 302 -6.02 17.22 -8.46
C PHE A 302 -7.42 17.51 -7.89
N LEU A 303 -7.65 17.19 -6.62
CA LEU A 303 -8.87 17.44 -5.87
C LEU A 303 -8.62 18.40 -4.70
N LYS A 304 -9.23 19.59 -4.77
CA LYS A 304 -9.13 20.58 -3.69
C LYS A 304 -9.70 20.05 -2.38
N GLY A 305 -8.92 20.18 -1.30
CA GLY A 305 -9.34 19.75 0.03
C GLY A 305 -9.35 18.23 0.22
N ALA A 306 -8.67 17.48 -0.67
CA ALA A 306 -8.44 16.06 -0.45
C ALA A 306 -7.61 15.84 0.82
N SER A 307 -8.09 14.93 1.65
CA SER A 307 -7.51 14.53 2.93
C SER A 307 -6.80 13.19 2.81
N GLY A 308 -7.42 12.21 2.16
CA GLY A 308 -6.83 10.89 1.93
C GLY A 308 -6.35 10.68 0.50
N ARG A 309 -5.20 10.01 0.30
CA ARG A 309 -4.64 9.73 -1.02
C ARG A 309 -4.01 8.34 -1.12
N ALA A 310 -4.06 7.76 -2.32
CA ALA A 310 -3.24 6.60 -2.70
C ALA A 310 -2.60 6.82 -4.07
N LEU A 311 -1.29 6.59 -4.13
CA LEU A 311 -0.52 6.54 -5.38
C LEU A 311 -0.43 5.09 -5.85
N VAL A 312 -0.74 4.89 -7.13
CA VAL A 312 -0.64 3.59 -7.81
C VAL A 312 0.24 3.75 -9.03
N HIS A 313 1.24 2.88 -9.15
CA HIS A 313 2.09 2.80 -10.34
C HIS A 313 1.45 1.90 -11.40
N THR A 314 1.35 2.40 -12.63
CA THR A 314 0.77 1.65 -13.77
C THR A 314 1.81 1.36 -14.85
N GLY A 315 3.05 1.87 -14.69
CA GLY A 315 4.19 1.60 -15.57
C GLY A 315 4.46 2.67 -16.62
N ARG A 316 5.70 2.71 -17.11
CA ARG A 316 6.15 3.60 -18.21
C ARG A 316 5.96 5.09 -17.91
N GLY A 317 6.35 5.52 -16.71
CA GLY A 317 6.19 6.89 -16.23
C GLY A 317 4.74 7.28 -15.94
N ARG A 318 3.79 6.31 -15.94
CA ARG A 318 2.37 6.56 -15.66
C ARG A 318 2.00 6.12 -14.25
N PHE A 319 1.12 6.93 -13.66
CA PHE A 319 0.64 6.77 -12.31
C PHE A 319 -0.84 7.13 -12.24
N CYS A 320 -1.51 6.56 -11.25
CA CYS A 320 -2.86 6.90 -10.88
C CYS A 320 -2.85 7.47 -9.46
N LEU A 321 -3.46 8.64 -9.27
CA LEU A 321 -3.74 9.21 -7.96
C LEU A 321 -5.22 9.01 -7.64
N VAL A 322 -5.50 8.41 -6.49
CA VAL A 322 -6.84 8.29 -5.94
C VAL A 322 -6.94 9.20 -4.73
N GLU A 323 -7.82 10.18 -4.78
CA GLU A 323 -8.00 11.20 -3.74
C GLU A 323 -9.40 11.12 -3.15
N ALA A 324 -9.54 11.37 -1.86
CA ALA A 324 -10.83 11.43 -1.18
C ALA A 324 -11.00 12.76 -0.44
N THR A 325 -12.17 13.38 -0.58
CA THR A 325 -12.57 14.56 0.19
C THR A 325 -14.02 14.41 0.68
N PRO A 326 -14.35 14.87 1.90
CA PRO A 326 -15.74 14.89 2.35
C PRO A 326 -16.58 15.84 1.49
N VAL A 327 -17.79 15.43 1.13
CA VAL A 327 -18.78 16.32 0.51
C VAL A 327 -19.43 17.13 1.62
N VAL A 328 -19.00 18.37 1.79
CA VAL A 328 -19.69 19.30 2.69
C VAL A 328 -21.03 19.68 2.06
N PRO A 329 -22.18 19.50 2.74
CA PRO A 329 -23.44 20.00 2.23
C PRO A 329 -23.33 21.51 2.05
N LEU A 330 -23.67 22.02 0.86
CA LEU A 330 -23.87 23.45 0.62
C LEU A 330 -25.06 23.90 1.48
N GLU A 331 -24.81 24.42 2.68
CA GLU A 331 -25.76 25.32 3.33
C GLU A 331 -25.22 26.75 3.15
N GLU A 332 -25.79 27.46 2.18
CA GLU A 332 -25.68 28.93 2.13
C GLU A 332 -26.23 29.49 3.44
N GLY A 333 -25.34 30.00 4.30
CA GLY A 333 -25.69 30.90 5.42
C GLY A 333 -26.16 30.25 6.72
N GLY A 334 -25.99 28.95 6.94
CA GLY A 334 -26.33 28.29 8.21
C GLY A 334 -25.14 28.21 9.18
N GLU A 335 -25.25 28.82 10.36
CA GLU A 335 -24.30 28.59 11.46
C GLU A 335 -24.19 27.08 11.80
N PRO A 336 -22.98 26.55 12.04
CA PRO A 336 -22.79 25.12 12.30
C PRO A 336 -23.53 24.71 13.57
N SER A 337 -24.64 23.98 13.41
CA SER A 337 -25.45 23.53 14.55
C SER A 337 -24.63 22.59 15.45
N GLN A 338 -24.42 23.01 16.71
CA GLN A 338 -23.71 22.32 17.79
C GLN A 338 -24.46 21.09 18.34
N CYS A 339 -25.24 20.38 17.51
CA CYS A 339 -25.95 19.17 17.94
C CYS A 339 -25.27 17.92 17.36
N ASN A 340 -24.44 17.26 18.17
CA ASN A 340 -23.81 15.96 17.88
C ASN A 340 -24.81 14.84 17.51
N ARG A 341 -26.12 15.04 17.73
CA ARG A 341 -27.18 14.09 17.42
C ARG A 341 -27.83 14.32 16.04
N CYS A 342 -27.77 15.52 15.49
CA CYS A 342 -28.34 15.85 14.17
C CYS A 342 -27.36 15.60 13.00
N THR A 343 -26.05 15.53 13.27
CA THR A 343 -25.00 15.12 12.30
C THR A 343 -24.99 13.61 12.03
N MET A 344 -25.86 12.81 12.64
CA MET A 344 -25.91 11.37 12.41
C MET A 344 -26.63 10.98 11.10
N TYR A 345 -27.38 11.88 10.46
CA TYR A 345 -28.22 11.56 9.30
C TYR A 345 -28.05 12.48 8.07
N ARG A 346 -27.07 13.38 8.05
CA ARG A 346 -26.68 14.15 6.84
C ARG A 346 -25.17 14.08 6.62
N GLY A 347 -24.73 13.56 5.48
CA GLY A 347 -23.44 13.93 4.87
C GLY A 347 -22.18 13.11 5.19
N ASN A 348 -22.22 11.77 5.25
CA ASN A 348 -20.99 10.96 5.16
C ASN A 348 -20.63 10.62 3.69
N GLU A 349 -21.12 11.40 2.74
CA GLU A 349 -20.77 11.24 1.33
C GLU A 349 -19.38 11.80 1.13
N HIS A 350 -18.52 11.02 0.48
CA HIS A 350 -17.20 11.47 0.07
C HIS A 350 -17.12 11.47 -1.44
N LEU A 351 -16.37 12.42 -1.98
CA LEU A 351 -16.01 12.45 -3.37
C LEU A 351 -14.66 11.75 -3.51
N LEU A 352 -14.67 10.62 -4.21
CA LEU A 352 -13.46 9.94 -4.64
C LEU A 352 -13.10 10.46 -6.03
N HIS A 353 -11.89 10.99 -6.21
CA HIS A 353 -11.39 11.46 -7.50
C HIS A 353 -10.23 10.58 -7.96
N VAL A 354 -10.26 10.16 -9.21
CA VAL A 354 -9.26 9.27 -9.81
C VAL A 354 -8.64 9.98 -11.00
N THR A 355 -7.34 10.22 -10.94
CA THR A 355 -6.59 10.93 -11.97
C THR A 355 -5.41 10.10 -12.46
N MET A 356 -5.38 9.82 -13.76
CA MET A 356 -4.19 9.31 -14.45
C MET A 356 -3.27 10.47 -14.79
N PHE A 357 -1.98 10.33 -14.51
CA PHE A 357 -0.97 11.33 -14.83
C PHE A 357 0.35 10.69 -15.25
N CYS A 358 1.11 11.42 -16.06
CA CYS A 358 2.48 11.07 -16.43
C CYS A 358 3.48 11.86 -15.59
N ALA A 359 4.59 11.24 -15.25
CA ALA A 359 5.75 11.89 -14.66
C ALA A 359 6.99 11.65 -15.54
N LYS A 360 7.85 12.67 -15.65
CA LYS A 360 9.15 12.60 -16.31
C LYS A 360 10.14 13.57 -15.69
N HIS A 361 11.42 13.39 -15.95
CA HIS A 361 12.41 14.44 -15.74
C HIS A 361 12.38 15.44 -16.92
N GLY A 362 12.34 16.73 -16.60
CA GLY A 362 12.45 17.82 -17.55
C GLY A 362 13.90 18.02 -18.01
N LYS A 363 14.15 19.08 -18.78
CA LYS A 363 15.46 19.33 -19.40
C LYS A 363 16.54 19.68 -18.38
N ASP A 364 16.16 20.31 -17.27
CA ASP A 364 17.07 20.63 -16.17
C ASP A 364 17.09 19.46 -15.15
N GLY A 365 16.45 18.34 -15.50
CA GLY A 365 16.27 17.14 -14.71
C GLY A 365 15.28 17.28 -13.56
N GLU A 366 14.51 18.36 -13.51
CA GLU A 366 13.44 18.57 -12.56
C GLU A 366 12.30 17.55 -12.77
N LEU A 367 11.71 17.05 -11.69
CA LEU A 367 10.58 16.13 -11.79
C LEU A 367 9.30 16.91 -12.11
N VAL A 368 8.68 16.61 -13.26
CA VAL A 368 7.42 17.24 -13.70
C VAL A 368 6.31 16.21 -13.82
N ILE A 369 5.08 16.65 -13.54
CA ILE A 369 3.87 15.83 -13.66
C ILE A 369 2.87 16.50 -14.59
N ALA A 370 2.06 15.73 -15.32
CA ALA A 370 0.85 16.25 -15.94
C ALA A 370 -0.26 15.20 -15.99
N PRO A 371 -1.52 15.60 -15.72
CA PRO A 371 -2.66 14.73 -15.88
C PRO A 371 -2.84 14.35 -17.34
N CYS A 372 -3.11 13.07 -17.61
CA CYS A 372 -3.35 12.56 -18.96
C CYS A 372 -4.64 13.16 -19.54
N ARG A 373 -5.69 13.21 -18.71
CA ARG A 373 -7.04 13.70 -19.00
C ARG A 373 -7.70 14.20 -17.72
N PRO A 374 -8.87 14.86 -17.82
CA PRO A 374 -9.70 15.09 -16.65
C PRO A 374 -9.99 13.80 -15.90
N GLY A 375 -9.71 13.80 -14.60
CA GLY A 375 -9.99 12.68 -13.72
C GLY A 375 -11.49 12.40 -13.61
N SER A 376 -11.81 11.20 -13.13
CA SER A 376 -13.19 10.79 -12.85
C SER A 376 -13.51 10.93 -11.39
N SER A 377 -14.68 11.48 -11.09
CA SER A 377 -15.17 11.64 -9.73
C SER A 377 -16.31 10.67 -9.45
N TYR A 378 -16.35 10.12 -8.24
CA TYR A 378 -17.37 9.18 -7.79
C TYR A 378 -17.91 9.57 -6.43
N LEU A 379 -19.23 9.55 -6.27
CA LEU A 379 -19.85 9.70 -4.96
C LEU A 379 -19.78 8.37 -4.21
N VAL A 380 -19.20 8.42 -3.01
CA VAL A 380 -19.04 7.27 -2.12
C VAL A 380 -19.90 7.48 -0.88
N PRO A 381 -21.04 6.79 -0.77
CA PRO A 381 -21.88 6.90 0.42
C PRO A 381 -21.24 6.16 1.59
N ASN A 382 -21.36 6.73 2.79
CA ASN A 382 -20.91 6.11 4.04
C ASN A 382 -19.42 5.76 4.08
N TYR A 383 -18.59 6.59 3.45
CA TYR A 383 -17.14 6.52 3.63
C TYR A 383 -16.79 6.89 5.08
N ALA A 384 -15.70 6.36 5.61
CA ALA A 384 -15.28 6.59 6.99
C ALA A 384 -15.23 8.10 7.30
N LYS A 385 -15.70 8.50 8.49
CA LYS A 385 -15.90 9.92 8.85
C LYS A 385 -14.64 10.80 8.71
N ASN A 386 -13.46 10.19 8.78
CA ASN A 386 -12.16 10.85 8.68
C ASN A 386 -11.36 10.18 7.56
N ALA A 387 -11.37 10.77 6.36
CA ALA A 387 -10.54 10.30 5.24
C ALA A 387 -9.03 10.44 5.51
N ASP A 388 -8.63 11.37 6.39
CA ASP A 388 -7.24 11.45 6.89
C ASP A 388 -6.83 10.24 7.75
N GLU A 389 -7.81 9.57 8.38
CA GLU A 389 -7.55 8.37 9.20
C GLU A 389 -7.74 7.08 8.40
N ASN A 390 -8.43 7.17 7.27
CA ASN A 390 -8.73 6.04 6.39
C ASN A 390 -8.59 6.51 4.93
N PRO A 391 -7.35 6.69 4.44
CA PRO A 391 -7.13 7.04 3.05
C PRO A 391 -7.67 5.93 2.14
N PRO A 392 -8.08 6.26 0.90
CA PRO A 392 -8.50 5.24 -0.05
C PRO A 392 -7.35 4.27 -0.26
N ILE A 393 -7.65 2.97 -0.37
CA ILE A 393 -6.66 1.96 -0.73
C ILE A 393 -6.89 1.59 -2.20
N ALA A 394 -5.82 1.65 -2.99
CA ALA A 394 -5.86 1.33 -4.40
C ALA A 394 -4.64 0.49 -4.80
N PHE A 395 -4.82 -0.35 -5.82
CA PHE A 395 -3.78 -1.19 -6.40
C PHE A 395 -4.10 -1.43 -7.88
N TRP A 396 -3.06 -1.63 -8.69
CA TRP A 396 -3.15 -2.01 -10.10
C TRP A 396 -2.92 -3.52 -10.23
N MET A 397 -3.70 -4.20 -11.08
CA MET A 397 -3.66 -5.67 -11.24
C MET A 397 -3.80 -6.10 -12.69
#